data_AF-A0A285RN63-F1
#
_entry.id   AF-A0A285RN63-F1
#
_cell.length_a   1.000
_cell.length_b   1.000
_cell.length_c   1.000
_cell.angle_alpha   90.00
_cell.angle_beta   90.00
_cell.angle_gamma   90.00
#
_symmetry.space_group_name_H-M   'P 1'
#
loop_
_entity.id
_entity.type
_entity.pdbx_description
1 polymer ?
#
loop_
_entity_poly.entity_id
_entity_poly.type
_entity_poly.pdbx_seq_one_letter_code
_entity_poly.pdbx_strand_id
1 'polypeptide(L)'
;MISAIRKLRISHRLFSLVGFLILSTVLVGGFGVYTMTKIGHELEEVADRDLPLNALLEKITQHQLEQAILMERALRIGNVNAHAETETFDTVRHHFEEIAAQTDVEIAAARAMVDEFLKTSLSEETRLEFDLRRA
;
A
#
# COMPACT_ATOMS: atom_id res chain seq x y z
N MET A 1 3.42 50.97 -20.47
CA MET A 1 3.39 50.56 -19.04
C MET A 1 4.67 50.90 -18.27
N ILE A 2 5.86 50.71 -18.85
CA ILE A 2 7.16 50.97 -18.18
C ILE A 2 7.44 52.47 -17.90
N SER A 3 6.84 53.38 -18.65
CA SER A 3 6.98 54.85 -18.49
C SER A 3 6.40 55.37 -17.15
N ALA A 4 5.34 54.75 -16.62
CA ALA A 4 4.65 55.22 -15.42
C ALA A 4 5.48 55.04 -14.14
N ILE A 5 6.33 54.01 -14.08
CA ILE A 5 7.17 53.68 -12.92
C ILE A 5 8.29 54.72 -12.74
N ARG A 6 8.70 55.39 -13.82
CA ARG A 6 9.86 56.29 -13.81
C ARG A 6 9.58 57.62 -13.10
N LYS A 7 8.31 58.04 -12.99
CA LYS A 7 7.88 59.27 -12.29
C LYS A 7 7.55 59.07 -10.80
N LEU A 8 7.67 57.86 -10.27
CA LEU A 8 7.35 57.57 -8.87
C LEU A 8 8.53 57.89 -7.94
N ARG A 9 8.21 58.50 -6.78
CA ARG A 9 9.15 58.75 -5.68
C ARG A 9 9.81 57.44 -5.25
N ILE A 10 11.08 57.51 -4.82
CA ILE A 10 11.90 56.34 -4.42
C ILE A 10 11.14 55.41 -3.45
N SER A 11 10.37 55.97 -2.51
CA SER A 11 9.55 55.20 -1.58
C SER A 11 8.54 54.26 -2.26
N HIS A 12 7.89 54.68 -3.35
CA HIS A 12 6.92 53.82 -4.04
C HIS A 12 7.57 52.66 -4.80
N ARG A 13 8.82 52.83 -5.26
CA ARG A 13 9.58 51.73 -5.88
C ARG A 13 9.95 50.65 -4.85
N LEU A 14 10.28 51.08 -3.63
CA LEU A 14 10.52 50.16 -2.51
C LEU A 14 9.24 49.42 -2.11
N PHE A 15 8.11 50.13 -1.96
CA PHE A 15 6.83 49.49 -1.66
C PHE A 15 6.38 48.52 -2.75
N SER A 16 6.60 48.82 -4.04
CA SER A 16 6.24 47.87 -5.11
C SER A 16 7.11 46.62 -5.09
N LEU A 17 8.41 46.74 -4.76
CA LEU A 17 9.31 45.60 -4.65
C LEU A 17 8.91 44.70 -3.47
N VAL A 18 8.63 45.29 -2.30
CA VAL A 18 8.16 44.56 -1.11
C VAL A 18 6.81 43.89 -1.39
N GLY A 19 5.88 44.60 -2.02
CA GLY A 19 4.59 44.03 -2.42
C GLY A 19 4.73 42.84 -3.36
N PHE A 20 5.63 42.93 -4.33
CA PHE A 20 5.94 41.82 -5.24
C PHE A 20 6.56 40.62 -4.50
N LEU A 21 7.48 40.86 -3.57
CA LEU A 21 8.08 39.80 -2.76
C LEU A 21 7.04 39.09 -1.89
N ILE A 22 6.17 39.85 -1.21
CA ILE A 22 5.09 39.28 -0.39
C ILE A 22 4.14 38.47 -1.27
N LEU A 23 3.74 38.99 -2.43
CA LEU A 23 2.88 38.28 -3.37
C LEU A 23 3.51 36.96 -3.83
N SER A 24 4.80 36.99 -4.20
CA SER A 24 5.54 35.79 -4.61
C SER A 24 5.59 34.75 -3.48
N THR A 25 5.88 35.17 -2.25
CA THR A 25 5.89 34.29 -1.08
C THR A 25 4.53 33.65 -0.83
N VAL A 26 3.44 34.42 -0.93
CA VAL A 26 2.08 33.89 -0.76
C VAL A 26 1.74 32.87 -1.85
N LEU A 27 2.14 33.12 -3.10
CA LEU A 27 1.91 32.19 -4.20
C LEU A 27 2.68 30.88 -4.00
N VAL A 28 3.96 30.95 -3.65
CA VAL A 28 4.78 29.76 -3.40
C VAL A 28 4.27 28.99 -2.18
N GLY A 29 3.94 29.69 -1.10
CA GLY A 29 3.37 29.08 0.11
C GLY A 29 2.04 28.39 -0.18
N GLY A 30 1.14 29.06 -0.90
CA GLY A 30 -0.14 28.50 -1.30
C GLY A 30 0.00 27.27 -2.20
N PHE A 31 0.92 27.32 -3.17
CA PHE A 31 1.23 26.17 -4.03
C PHE A 31 1.82 25.01 -3.24
N GLY A 32 2.69 25.29 -2.25
CA GLY A 32 3.26 24.29 -1.37
C GLY A 32 2.20 23.58 -0.54
N VAL A 33 1.26 24.33 0.06
CA VAL A 33 0.12 23.77 0.79
C VAL A 33 -0.74 22.91 -0.13
N TYR A 34 -1.12 23.42 -1.30
CA TYR A 34 -1.92 22.68 -2.28
C TYR A 34 -1.26 21.34 -2.67
N THR A 35 0.03 21.36 -2.94
CA THR A 35 0.78 20.17 -3.33
C THR A 35 0.87 19.16 -2.19
N MET A 36 1.11 19.62 -0.96
CA MET A 36 1.14 18.76 0.22
C MET A 36 -0.24 18.15 0.53
N THR A 37 -1.33 18.88 0.31
CA THR A 37 -2.68 18.33 0.45
C THR A 37 -2.96 17.24 -0.58
N LYS A 38 -2.53 17.41 -1.83
CA LYS A 38 -2.69 16.38 -2.88
C LYS A 38 -1.90 15.11 -2.56
N ILE A 39 -0.63 15.26 -2.17
CA ILE A 39 0.23 14.13 -1.77
C ILE A 39 -0.34 13.44 -0.53
N GLY A 40 -0.82 14.20 0.45
CA GLY A 40 -1.44 13.65 1.65
C GLY A 40 -2.65 12.78 1.33
N HIS A 41 -3.49 13.20 0.38
CA HIS A 41 -4.64 12.42 -0.06
C HIS A 41 -4.24 11.13 -0.80
N GLU A 42 -3.22 11.19 -1.68
CA GLU A 42 -2.70 9.99 -2.34
C GLU A 42 -2.03 9.03 -1.36
N LEU A 43 -1.33 9.54 -0.33
CA LEU A 43 -0.73 8.73 0.74
C LEU A 43 -1.78 8.06 1.63
N GLU A 44 -2.89 8.76 1.91
CA GLU A 44 -4.04 8.20 2.63
C GLU A 44 -4.68 7.06 1.82
N GLU A 45 -4.83 7.22 0.50
CA GLU A 45 -5.32 6.15 -0.37
C GLU A 45 -4.39 4.93 -0.37
N VAL A 46 -3.06 5.11 -0.49
CA VAL A 46 -2.09 4.00 -0.42
C VAL A 46 -2.13 3.32 0.95
N ALA A 47 -2.27 4.10 2.04
CA ALA A 47 -2.31 3.57 3.39
C ALA A 47 -3.57 2.73 3.66
N ASP A 48 -4.73 3.15 3.15
CA ASP A 48 -6.00 2.44 3.36
C ASP A 48 -6.22 1.33 2.34
N ARG A 49 -5.60 1.40 1.15
CA ARG A 49 -5.79 0.42 0.08
C ARG A 49 -4.70 -0.64 0.00
N ASP A 50 -3.45 -0.20 -0.07
CA ASP A 50 -2.34 -1.07 -0.43
C ASP A 50 -1.67 -1.69 0.80
N LEU A 51 -1.61 -0.98 1.94
CA LEU A 51 -1.04 -1.54 3.19
C LEU A 51 -1.85 -2.74 3.73
N PRO A 52 -3.20 -2.74 3.78
CA PRO A 52 -3.95 -3.90 4.25
C PRO A 52 -3.76 -5.13 3.37
N LEU A 53 -3.65 -4.93 2.05
CA LEU A 53 -3.38 -6.01 1.10
C LEU A 53 -1.97 -6.58 1.30
N ASN A 54 -0.96 -5.73 1.50
CA ASN A 54 0.40 -6.19 1.81
C ASN A 54 0.45 -6.97 3.13
N ALA A 55 -0.22 -6.50 4.18
CA ALA A 55 -0.28 -7.21 5.46
C ALA A 55 -0.97 -8.59 5.32
N LEU A 56 -2.05 -8.68 4.53
CA LEU A 56 -2.69 -9.95 4.19
C LEU A 56 -1.76 -10.87 3.41
N LEU A 57 -1.05 -10.34 2.42
CA LEU A 57 -0.09 -11.11 1.63
C LEU A 57 1.06 -11.64 2.49
N GLU A 58 1.62 -10.79 3.37
CA GLU A 58 2.64 -11.20 4.34
C GLU A 58 2.15 -12.36 5.21
N LYS A 59 0.92 -12.26 5.74
CA LYS A 59 0.32 -13.32 6.55
C LYS A 59 0.15 -14.63 5.78
N ILE A 60 -0.34 -14.55 4.54
CA ILE A 60 -0.45 -15.72 3.65
C ILE A 60 0.92 -16.34 3.42
N THR A 61 1.96 -15.54 3.14
CA THR A 61 3.32 -16.07 2.94
C THR A 61 3.89 -16.71 4.21
N GLN A 62 3.57 -16.18 5.39
CA GLN A 62 3.94 -16.80 6.66
C GLN A 62 3.27 -18.17 6.82
N HIS A 63 1.95 -18.25 6.61
CA HIS A 63 1.21 -19.52 6.69
C HIS A 63 1.70 -20.55 5.65
N GLN A 64 2.06 -20.11 4.44
CA GLN A 64 2.65 -21.00 3.42
C GLN A 64 4.02 -21.52 3.84
N LEU A 65 4.85 -20.69 4.48
CA LEU A 65 6.13 -21.13 5.04
C LEU A 65 5.92 -22.13 6.19
N GLU A 66 4.95 -21.88 7.07
CA GLU A 66 4.58 -22.81 8.15
C GLU A 66 4.09 -24.15 7.59
N GLN A 67 3.24 -24.15 6.56
CA GLN A 67 2.80 -25.35 5.84
C GLN A 67 3.98 -26.12 5.24
N ALA A 68 4.93 -25.43 4.62
CA ALA A 68 6.13 -26.06 4.05
C ALA A 68 6.99 -26.73 5.14
N ILE A 69 7.20 -26.05 6.28
CA ILE A 69 7.94 -26.60 7.42
C ILE A 69 7.21 -27.82 8.02
N LEU A 70 5.88 -27.76 8.16
CA LEU A 70 5.08 -28.87 8.66
C LEU A 70 5.13 -30.08 7.72
N MET A 71 5.07 -29.85 6.41
CA MET A 71 5.25 -30.88 5.39
C MET A 71 6.64 -31.54 5.50
N GLU A 72 7.71 -30.75 5.62
CA GLU A 72 9.08 -31.26 5.82
C GLU A 72 9.21 -32.07 7.12
N ARG A 73 8.61 -31.59 8.22
CA ARG A 73 8.56 -32.32 9.50
C ARG A 73 7.81 -33.64 9.36
N ALA A 74 6.65 -33.65 8.71
CA ALA A 74 5.86 -34.86 8.47
C ALA A 74 6.64 -35.91 7.66
N LEU A 75 7.33 -35.47 6.60
CA LEU A 75 8.20 -36.33 5.80
C LEU A 75 9.39 -36.86 6.60
N ARG A 76 10.02 -36.02 7.44
CA ARG A 76 11.12 -36.42 8.31
C ARG A 76 10.69 -37.46 9.34
N ILE A 77 9.53 -37.28 9.97
CA ILE A 77 8.96 -38.26 10.91
C ILE A 77 8.58 -39.55 10.18
N GLY A 78 7.98 -39.45 9.00
CA GLY A 78 7.62 -40.61 8.17
C GLY A 78 8.83 -41.43 7.69
N ASN A 79 10.02 -40.81 7.62
CA ASN A 79 11.27 -41.48 7.23
C ASN A 79 12.12 -41.98 8.43
N VAL A 80 11.71 -41.70 9.67
CA VAL A 80 12.41 -42.15 10.89
C VAL A 80 11.60 -43.25 11.56
N ASN A 81 12.10 -44.49 11.50
CA ASN A 81 11.56 -45.60 12.29
C ASN A 81 11.73 -45.32 13.80
N ALA A 82 10.60 -45.22 14.50
CA ALA A 82 10.36 -45.60 15.90
C ALA A 82 11.46 -45.31 16.94
N HIS A 83 11.38 -44.15 17.62
CA HIS A 83 11.60 -43.95 19.07
C HIS A 83 11.99 -42.49 19.34
N ALA A 84 11.00 -41.61 19.55
CA ALA A 84 11.15 -40.43 20.42
C ALA A 84 9.79 -39.71 20.49
N GLU A 85 9.24 -39.67 21.69
CA GLU A 85 8.03 -38.94 22.08
C GLU A 85 8.17 -37.44 21.77
N THR A 86 7.19 -36.85 21.06
CA THR A 86 6.29 -35.77 21.56
C THR A 86 5.31 -35.23 20.51
N GLU A 87 5.61 -35.32 19.20
CA GLU A 87 4.67 -34.97 18.11
C GLU A 87 4.35 -36.21 17.27
N THR A 88 3.07 -36.57 17.16
CA THR A 88 2.62 -37.70 16.33
C THR A 88 2.35 -37.21 14.92
N PHE A 89 2.54 -38.05 13.89
CA PHE A 89 2.19 -37.72 12.51
C PHE A 89 0.77 -37.13 12.38
N ASP A 90 -0.16 -37.65 13.19
CA ASP A 90 -1.55 -37.19 13.26
C ASP A 90 -1.69 -35.74 13.75
N THR A 91 -0.89 -35.31 14.73
CA THR A 91 -0.94 -33.92 15.23
C THR A 91 -0.39 -32.93 14.20
N VAL A 92 0.66 -33.32 13.47
CA VAL A 92 1.23 -32.52 12.37
C VAL A 92 0.23 -32.42 11.21
N ARG A 93 -0.46 -33.51 10.87
CA ARG A 93 -1.50 -33.49 9.84
C ARG A 93 -2.67 -32.59 10.23
N HIS A 94 -3.15 -32.68 11.45
CA HIS A 94 -4.27 -31.86 11.92
C HIS A 94 -3.94 -30.36 11.88
N HIS A 95 -2.72 -29.98 12.28
CA HIS A 95 -2.26 -28.59 12.24
C HIS A 95 -2.07 -28.09 10.79
N PHE A 96 -1.63 -28.98 9.88
CA PHE A 96 -1.53 -28.65 8.46
C PHE A 96 -2.92 -28.39 7.84
N GLU A 97 -3.91 -29.24 8.12
CA GLU A 97 -5.29 -29.07 7.64
C GLU A 97 -5.94 -27.80 8.19
N GLU A 98 -5.67 -27.45 9.45
CA GLU A 98 -6.15 -26.20 10.05
C GLU A 98 -5.56 -24.96 9.37
N ILE A 99 -4.23 -24.93 9.17
CA ILE A 99 -3.58 -23.80 8.48
C ILE A 99 -4.02 -23.74 7.00
N ALA A 100 -4.23 -24.89 6.34
CA ALA A 100 -4.77 -24.94 4.98
C ALA A 100 -6.17 -24.30 4.89
N ALA A 101 -7.07 -24.66 5.80
CA ALA A 101 -8.40 -24.05 5.86
C ALA A 101 -8.34 -22.54 6.13
N GLN A 102 -7.45 -22.08 7.02
CA GLN A 102 -7.26 -20.65 7.29
C GLN A 102 -6.69 -19.91 6.06
N THR A 103 -5.72 -20.51 5.37
CA THR A 103 -5.13 -19.94 4.15
C THR A 103 -6.19 -19.76 3.05
N ASP A 104 -7.09 -20.73 2.88
CA ASP A 104 -8.19 -20.62 1.90
C ASP A 104 -9.14 -19.47 2.24
N VAL A 105 -9.47 -19.27 3.52
CA VAL A 105 -10.29 -18.15 3.97
C VAL A 105 -9.59 -16.80 3.73
N GLU A 106 -8.29 -16.72 4.01
CA GLU A 106 -7.48 -15.51 3.80
C GLU A 106 -7.36 -15.16 2.31
N ILE A 107 -7.17 -16.16 1.44
CA ILE A 107 -7.17 -15.98 -0.01
C ILE A 107 -8.54 -15.49 -0.50
N ALA A 108 -9.64 -16.05 0.02
CA ALA A 108 -10.98 -15.61 -0.33
C ALA A 108 -11.24 -14.15 0.10
N ALA A 109 -10.80 -13.78 1.30
CA ALA A 109 -10.89 -12.40 1.80
C ALA A 109 -10.07 -11.42 0.95
N ALA A 110 -8.83 -11.78 0.60
CA ALA A 110 -7.99 -10.98 -0.29
C ALA A 110 -8.63 -10.77 -1.67
N ARG A 111 -9.24 -11.83 -2.24
CA ARG A 111 -9.99 -11.73 -3.51
C ARG A 111 -11.20 -10.80 -3.39
N ALA A 112 -11.98 -10.91 -2.31
CA ALA A 112 -13.13 -10.05 -2.08
C ALA A 112 -12.72 -8.57 -1.97
N MET A 113 -11.62 -8.29 -1.29
CA MET A 113 -11.07 -6.94 -1.14
C MET A 113 -10.61 -6.37 -2.50
N VAL A 114 -9.94 -7.17 -3.32
CA VAL A 114 -9.57 -6.79 -4.70
C VAL A 114 -10.81 -6.54 -5.57
N ASP A 115 -11.82 -7.41 -5.50
CA ASP A 115 -13.06 -7.25 -6.27
C ASP A 115 -13.84 -6.00 -5.85
N GLU A 116 -13.83 -5.66 -4.56
CA GLU A 116 -14.44 -4.43 -4.03
C GLU A 116 -13.69 -3.17 -4.49
N PHE A 117 -12.35 -3.21 -4.50
CA PHE A 117 -11.54 -2.12 -5.05
C PHE A 117 -11.74 -1.94 -6.55
N LEU A 118 -11.89 -3.02 -7.32
CA LEU A 118 -12.18 -2.94 -8.76
C LEU A 118 -13.59 -2.41 -9.05
N LYS A 119 -14.55 -2.61 -8.13
CA LYS A 119 -15.90 -2.03 -8.25
C LYS A 119 -15.93 -0.55 -7.88
N THR A 120 -15.10 -0.13 -6.93
CA THR A 120 -15.05 1.25 -6.42
C THR A 120 -14.17 2.15 -7.27
N SER A 121 -13.10 1.63 -7.86
CA SER A 121 -12.22 2.35 -8.79
C SER A 121 -12.82 2.41 -10.21
N LEU A 122 -13.73 3.35 -10.42
CA LEU A 122 -14.30 3.72 -11.74
C LEU A 122 -13.29 4.43 -12.67
N SER A 123 -11.99 4.12 -12.58
CA SER A 123 -11.03 4.54 -13.60
C SER A 123 -10.86 3.40 -14.61
N GLU A 124 -11.32 3.61 -15.84
CA GLU A 124 -11.08 2.72 -16.98
C GLU A 124 -9.59 2.38 -17.14
N GLU A 125 -8.69 3.27 -16.69
CA GLU A 125 -7.23 3.08 -16.69
C GLU A 125 -6.78 1.94 -15.75
N THR A 126 -7.37 1.86 -14.55
CA THR A 126 -7.03 0.82 -13.56
C THR A 126 -7.53 -0.55 -14.01
N ARG A 127 -8.71 -0.63 -14.64
CA ARG A 127 -9.24 -1.89 -15.21
C ARG A 127 -8.37 -2.40 -16.34
N LEU A 128 -7.92 -1.51 -17.23
CA LEU A 128 -7.02 -1.86 -18.33
C LEU A 128 -5.65 -2.38 -17.86
N GLU A 129 -5.05 -1.77 -16.82
CA GLU A 129 -3.78 -2.27 -16.26
C GLU A 129 -3.91 -3.68 -15.67
N PHE A 130 -5.01 -3.95 -14.95
CA PHE A 130 -5.27 -5.27 -14.38
C PHE A 130 -5.55 -6.33 -15.45
N ASP A 131 -6.34 -6.03 -16.48
CA ASP A 131 -6.63 -6.98 -17.57
C ASP A 131 -5.38 -7.28 -18.41
N LEU A 132 -4.50 -6.30 -18.62
CA LEU A 132 -3.20 -6.49 -19.29
C LEU A 132 -2.24 -7.39 -18.53
N ARG A 133 -2.23 -7.34 -17.18
CA ARG A 133 -1.37 -8.19 -16.36
C ARG A 133 -1.90 -9.61 -16.16
N ARG A 134 -3.16 -9.86 -16.51
CA ARG A 134 -3.82 -11.16 -16.35
C ARG A 134 -3.77 -12.05 -17.60
N ALA A 135 -3.37 -11.49 -18.74
CA ALA A 135 -3.15 -12.18 -20.02
C ALA A 135 -1.72 -12.72 -20.14
#